data_AF-A0A6B2VAH9-F1
#
_entry.id   AF-A0A6B2VAH9-F1
#
_cell.length_a   1.000
_cell.length_b   1.000
_cell.length_c   1.000
_cell.angle_alpha   90.00
_cell.angle_beta   90.00
_cell.angle_gamma   90.00
#
_symmetry.space_group_name_H-M   'P 1'
#
loop_
_entity.id
_entity.type
_entity.pdbx_description
1 polymer ?
#
loop_
_entity_poly.entity_id
_entity_poly.type
_entity_poly.pdbx_seq_one_letter_code
_entity_poly.pdbx_strand_id
1 'polypeptide(L)'
;MNDNAEQQPLVVASSSPQAQPARAFTTALTHEDAGTRRRADVRGQRWRQVLAGMAAGRLTIGSRTPVGGLPSWVTPEVVRGGFATGTANAGGPLQAYETEAARSLGVPPERRALFVHCLTEPGLAWLWDRLDSGHYEIGVPEEAALLTVAWLVRHGETDAALDLVAELEPFADRLRFLPRPAAGPAPDTTAAVHRRTVSDAVGALKRRRPHPAVEAQREALAVWQPFGDELLV
;
A
#
# COMPACT_ATOMS: atom_id res chain seq x y z
N MET A 1 36.72 -33.38 -17.35
CA MET A 1 37.14 -33.67 -15.97
C MET A 1 38.01 -32.50 -15.53
N ASN A 2 37.70 -31.94 -14.35
CA ASN A 2 38.17 -30.70 -13.72
C ASN A 2 37.23 -29.48 -13.83
N ASP A 3 36.11 -29.60 -13.11
CA ASP A 3 35.78 -28.80 -11.92
C ASP A 3 36.46 -27.43 -11.78
N ASN A 4 35.73 -26.38 -12.16
CA ASN A 4 35.72 -25.06 -11.51
C ASN A 4 34.56 -24.23 -12.07
N ALA A 5 33.34 -24.79 -11.98
CA ALA A 5 32.09 -24.13 -12.36
C ALA A 5 31.42 -23.40 -11.19
N GLU A 6 32.14 -23.15 -10.09
CA GLU A 6 31.56 -22.56 -8.89
C GLU A 6 32.30 -21.30 -8.45
N GLN A 7 31.50 -20.29 -8.09
CA GLN A 7 31.86 -19.06 -7.38
C GLN A 7 32.22 -17.83 -8.23
N GLN A 8 31.36 -17.48 -9.18
CA GLN A 8 31.08 -16.04 -9.37
C GLN A 8 30.03 -15.63 -8.32
N PRO A 9 30.36 -14.73 -7.36
CA PRO A 9 29.36 -14.21 -6.45
C PRO A 9 28.37 -13.40 -7.29
N LEU A 10 27.15 -13.92 -7.42
CA LEU A 10 26.01 -13.19 -7.98
C LEU A 10 25.94 -11.83 -7.28
N VAL A 11 26.35 -10.77 -7.97
CA VAL A 11 26.09 -9.40 -7.53
C VAL A 11 24.59 -9.20 -7.71
N VAL A 12 23.84 -9.65 -6.70
CA VAL A 12 22.39 -9.50 -6.67
C VAL A 12 22.14 -8.01 -6.58
N ALA A 13 21.74 -7.42 -7.71
CA ALA A 13 21.24 -6.05 -7.77
C ALA A 13 20.28 -5.85 -6.60
N SER A 14 20.49 -4.78 -5.82
CA SER A 14 19.76 -4.54 -4.57
C SER A 14 18.24 -4.40 -4.73
N SER A 15 17.74 -4.35 -5.97
CA SER A 15 16.32 -4.33 -6.34
C SER A 15 15.75 -5.72 -6.67
N SER A 16 16.56 -6.78 -6.69
CA SER A 16 16.06 -8.14 -6.92
C SER A 16 15.18 -8.61 -5.75
N PRO A 17 14.00 -9.21 -6.01
CA PRO A 17 13.14 -9.79 -4.99
C PRO A 17 13.84 -10.83 -4.10
N GLN A 18 14.94 -11.43 -4.57
CA GLN A 18 15.70 -12.45 -3.87
C GLN A 18 16.74 -11.86 -2.89
N ALA A 19 17.25 -10.65 -3.13
CA ALA A 19 18.24 -10.01 -2.24
C ALA A 19 17.63 -9.42 -0.96
N GLN A 20 16.39 -8.94 -1.06
CA GLN A 20 15.71 -8.24 0.04
C GLN A 20 15.36 -9.16 1.24
N PRO A 21 14.87 -10.41 1.04
CA PRO A 21 14.68 -11.37 2.12
C PRO A 21 16.00 -11.73 2.80
N ALA A 22 17.06 -12.02 2.02
CA ALA A 22 18.36 -12.41 2.56
C ALA A 22 18.94 -11.36 3.51
N ARG A 23 18.89 -10.07 3.12
CA ARG A 23 19.32 -8.95 3.98
C ARG A 23 18.47 -8.83 5.25
N ALA A 24 17.15 -8.98 5.14
CA ALA A 24 16.26 -8.93 6.29
C ALA A 24 16.57 -10.07 7.28
N PHE A 25 16.82 -11.29 6.80
CA PHE A 25 17.21 -12.42 7.64
C PHE A 25 18.58 -12.23 8.29
N THR A 26 19.60 -11.75 7.56
CA THR A 26 20.91 -11.45 8.14
C THR A 26 20.79 -10.44 9.27
N THR A 27 20.09 -9.32 9.05
CA THR A 27 19.88 -8.30 10.11
C THR A 27 19.10 -8.86 11.31
N ALA A 28 18.12 -9.73 11.08
CA ALA A 28 17.36 -10.33 12.17
C ALA A 28 18.22 -11.22 13.08
N LEU A 29 19.21 -11.90 12.50
CA LEU A 29 20.06 -12.83 13.23
C LEU A 29 21.29 -12.15 13.87
N THR A 30 21.85 -11.12 13.24
CA THR A 30 23.17 -10.60 13.63
C THR A 30 23.18 -9.20 14.24
N HIS A 31 22.08 -8.45 14.18
CA HIS A 31 22.08 -7.06 14.63
C HIS A 31 22.04 -6.95 16.16
N GLU A 32 22.86 -6.08 16.75
CA GLU A 32 23.04 -5.96 18.21
C GLU A 32 21.79 -5.46 18.94
N ASP A 33 21.07 -4.49 18.35
CA ASP A 33 19.80 -3.98 18.88
C ASP A 33 18.62 -4.97 18.68
N ALA A 34 17.99 -5.36 19.80
CA ALA A 34 16.84 -6.25 19.81
C ALA A 34 15.60 -5.68 19.09
N GLY A 35 15.40 -4.36 19.13
CA GLY A 35 14.32 -3.70 18.40
C GLY A 35 14.50 -3.82 16.89
N THR A 36 15.73 -3.69 16.42
CA THR A 36 16.10 -3.82 15.01
C THR A 36 16.02 -5.26 14.53
N ARG A 37 16.38 -6.25 15.36
CA ARG A 37 16.17 -7.67 15.05
C ARG A 37 14.70 -7.99 14.83
N ARG A 38 13.81 -7.59 15.76
CA ARG A 38 12.35 -7.81 15.63
C ARG A 38 11.79 -7.17 14.36
N ARG A 39 12.18 -5.93 14.05
CA ARG A 39 11.76 -5.26 12.80
C ARG A 39 12.25 -6.01 11.56
N ALA A 40 13.44 -6.59 11.61
CA ALA A 40 14.00 -7.37 10.52
C ALA A 40 13.28 -8.72 10.33
N ASP A 41 12.89 -9.39 11.41
CA ASP A 41 12.05 -10.60 11.38
C ASP A 41 10.70 -10.35 10.72
N VAL A 42 10.01 -9.27 11.11
CA VAL A 42 8.72 -8.88 10.51
C VAL A 42 8.89 -8.63 9.00
N ARG A 43 9.97 -7.96 8.58
CA ARG A 43 10.27 -7.78 7.16
C ARG A 43 10.53 -9.11 6.44
N GLY A 44 11.26 -10.03 7.06
CA GLY A 44 11.51 -11.37 6.53
C GLY A 44 10.22 -12.19 6.37
N GLN A 45 9.30 -12.11 7.33
CA GLN A 45 7.97 -12.72 7.23
C GLN A 45 7.16 -12.16 6.06
N ARG A 46 7.10 -10.84 5.88
CA ARG A 46 6.40 -10.22 4.75
C ARG A 46 6.97 -10.65 3.40
N TRP A 47 8.29 -10.73 3.27
CA TRP A 47 8.92 -11.24 2.05
C TRP A 47 8.60 -12.71 1.77
N ARG A 48 8.53 -13.56 2.81
CA ARG A 48 8.05 -14.94 2.64
C ARG A 48 6.61 -15.00 2.13
N GLN A 49 5.73 -14.12 2.61
CA GLN A 49 4.33 -14.04 2.12
C GLN A 49 4.27 -13.65 0.64
N VAL A 50 5.09 -12.68 0.21
CA VAL A 50 5.19 -12.29 -1.21
C VAL A 50 5.63 -13.48 -2.08
N LEU A 51 6.74 -14.13 -1.72
CA LEU A 51 7.28 -15.26 -2.49
C LEU A 51 6.30 -16.44 -2.52
N ALA A 52 5.69 -16.80 -1.38
CA ALA A 52 4.70 -17.86 -1.32
C ALA A 52 3.42 -17.53 -2.10
N GLY A 53 2.99 -16.26 -2.10
CA GLY A 53 1.84 -15.80 -2.88
C GLY A 53 2.09 -15.85 -4.39
N MET A 54 3.31 -15.51 -4.83
CA MET A 54 3.74 -15.68 -6.23
C MET A 54 3.79 -17.15 -6.63
N ALA A 55 4.40 -18.01 -5.81
CA ALA A 55 4.48 -19.45 -6.09
C ALA A 55 3.10 -20.13 -6.15
N ALA A 56 2.16 -19.66 -5.33
CA ALA A 56 0.79 -20.17 -5.30
C ALA A 56 -0.13 -19.52 -6.37
N GLY A 57 0.37 -18.64 -7.23
CA GLY A 57 -0.42 -17.95 -8.26
C GLY A 57 -1.44 -16.93 -7.73
N ARG A 58 -1.46 -16.66 -6.42
CA ARG A 58 -2.34 -15.66 -5.80
C ARG A 58 -1.87 -14.23 -6.00
N LEU A 59 -0.59 -14.05 -6.36
CA LEU A 59 0.03 -12.77 -6.67
C LEU A 59 0.58 -12.74 -8.09
N THR A 60 0.15 -11.75 -8.86
CA THR A 60 0.64 -11.49 -10.22
C THR A 60 1.33 -10.14 -10.27
N ILE A 61 2.63 -10.12 -9.94
CA ILE A 61 3.43 -8.89 -9.91
C ILE A 61 3.54 -8.30 -11.33
N GLY A 62 3.33 -6.98 -11.45
CA GLY A 62 3.25 -6.28 -12.73
C GLY A 62 1.82 -6.16 -13.29
N SER A 63 0.84 -6.85 -12.71
CA SER A 63 -0.58 -6.62 -12.99
C SER A 63 -1.09 -5.35 -12.33
N ARG A 64 -2.12 -4.72 -12.93
CA ARG A 64 -2.90 -3.64 -12.29
C ARG A 64 -3.79 -4.13 -11.15
N THR A 65 -4.05 -5.44 -11.09
CA THR A 65 -4.78 -6.12 -10.02
C THR A 65 -3.92 -7.28 -9.49
N PRO A 66 -2.84 -6.97 -8.75
CA PRO A 66 -1.80 -7.95 -8.44
C PRO A 66 -2.21 -8.98 -7.38
N VAL A 67 -3.36 -8.80 -6.71
CA VAL A 67 -3.84 -9.69 -5.64
C VAL A 67 -5.15 -10.35 -6.06
N GLY A 68 -5.17 -11.68 -6.12
CA GLY A 68 -6.38 -12.44 -6.40
C GLY A 68 -7.43 -12.30 -5.29
N GLY A 69 -8.70 -12.11 -5.67
CA GLY A 69 -9.82 -12.00 -4.74
C GLY A 69 -10.01 -10.63 -4.07
N LEU A 70 -9.21 -9.62 -4.45
CA LEU A 70 -9.46 -8.22 -4.11
C LEU A 70 -9.88 -7.45 -5.37
N PRO A 71 -10.94 -6.62 -5.29
CA PRO A 71 -11.30 -5.72 -6.37
C PRO A 71 -10.18 -4.74 -6.73
N SER A 72 -10.22 -4.23 -7.96
CA SER A 72 -9.19 -3.32 -8.48
C SER A 72 -9.07 -1.99 -7.72
N TRP A 73 -10.13 -1.57 -7.03
CA TRP A 73 -10.16 -0.36 -6.22
C TRP A 73 -9.57 -0.55 -4.82
N VAL A 74 -9.36 -1.79 -4.36
CA VAL A 74 -8.77 -2.06 -3.06
C VAL A 74 -7.27 -1.78 -3.11
N THR A 75 -6.79 -0.99 -2.17
CA THR A 75 -5.38 -0.65 -2.02
C THR A 75 -4.61 -1.83 -1.44
N PRO A 76 -3.70 -2.49 -2.18
CA PRO A 76 -2.92 -3.60 -1.64
C PRO A 76 -1.86 -3.10 -0.66
N GLU A 77 -1.59 -3.89 0.37
CA GLU A 77 -0.38 -3.72 1.18
C GLU A 77 0.84 -4.10 0.35
N VAL A 78 1.86 -3.26 0.42
CA VAL A 78 3.11 -3.42 -0.34
C VAL A 78 4.33 -3.37 0.56
N VAL A 79 5.33 -4.19 0.24
CA VAL A 79 6.66 -4.08 0.84
C VAL A 79 7.57 -3.14 0.04
N ARG A 80 8.72 -2.81 0.63
CA ARG A 80 9.78 -2.04 -0.05
C ARG A 80 10.09 -2.68 -1.42
N GLY A 81 10.07 -1.86 -2.47
CA GLY A 81 10.20 -2.32 -3.86
C GLY A 81 8.86 -2.43 -4.60
N GLY A 82 7.72 -2.19 -3.93
CA GLY A 82 6.40 -2.11 -4.58
C GLY A 82 5.70 -3.46 -4.78
N PHE A 83 6.14 -4.51 -4.07
CA PHE A 83 5.55 -5.84 -4.19
C PHE A 83 4.36 -5.98 -3.25
N ALA A 84 3.19 -6.36 -3.80
CA ALA A 84 2.00 -6.63 -3.01
C ALA A 84 2.20 -7.87 -2.12
N THR A 85 1.75 -7.80 -0.87
CA THR A 85 1.81 -8.90 0.10
C THR A 85 0.64 -9.87 -0.01
N GLY A 86 -0.43 -9.47 -0.72
CA GLY A 86 -1.68 -10.23 -0.84
C GLY A 86 -2.77 -9.85 0.16
N THR A 87 -2.53 -8.81 0.95
CA THR A 87 -3.48 -8.24 1.91
C THR A 87 -3.91 -6.84 1.46
N ALA A 88 -5.09 -6.39 1.90
CA ALA A 88 -5.55 -5.02 1.71
C ALA A 88 -4.97 -4.11 2.80
N ASN A 89 -4.53 -2.90 2.45
CA ASN A 89 -4.11 -1.89 3.44
C ASN A 89 -5.24 -1.49 4.38
N ALA A 90 -6.48 -1.47 3.87
CA ALA A 90 -7.69 -1.25 4.64
C ALA A 90 -8.10 -2.46 5.51
N GLY A 91 -7.37 -3.58 5.47
CA GLY A 91 -7.68 -4.78 6.26
C GLY A 91 -7.03 -4.81 7.65
N GLY A 92 -6.87 -6.01 8.20
CA GLY A 92 -6.20 -6.26 9.47
C GLY A 92 -7.12 -6.13 10.70
N PRO A 93 -6.58 -6.20 11.93
CA PRO A 93 -7.35 -6.06 13.17
C PRO A 93 -8.09 -4.72 13.25
N LEU A 94 -9.11 -4.66 14.10
CA LEU A 94 -9.85 -3.43 14.40
C LEU A 94 -8.89 -2.40 15.04
N GLN A 95 -8.90 -1.18 14.54
CA GLN A 95 -8.07 -0.10 15.09
C GLN A 95 -8.75 0.57 16.30
N ALA A 96 -7.96 1.23 17.14
CA ALA A 96 -8.46 1.89 18.35
C ALA A 96 -9.59 2.90 18.07
N TYR A 97 -9.48 3.67 16.98
CA TYR A 97 -10.51 4.63 16.60
C TYR A 97 -11.82 3.97 16.14
N GLU A 98 -11.76 2.79 15.52
CA GLU A 98 -12.96 2.03 15.12
C GLU A 98 -13.68 1.50 16.36
N THR A 99 -12.93 1.02 17.36
CA THR A 99 -13.48 0.61 18.67
C THR A 99 -14.13 1.78 19.40
N GLU A 100 -13.50 2.96 19.37
CA GLU A 100 -14.07 4.18 19.97
C GLU A 100 -15.35 4.60 19.24
N ALA A 101 -15.33 4.59 17.90
CA ALA A 101 -16.49 4.88 17.09
C ALA A 101 -17.65 3.93 17.44
N ALA A 102 -17.40 2.62 17.52
CA ALA A 102 -18.40 1.62 17.87
C ALA A 102 -19.03 1.91 19.23
N ARG A 103 -18.20 2.24 20.23
CA ARG A 103 -18.69 2.64 21.56
C ARG A 103 -19.55 3.90 21.50
N SER A 104 -19.09 4.93 20.80
CA SER A 104 -19.80 6.22 20.69
C SER A 104 -21.15 6.10 19.96
N LEU A 105 -21.23 5.19 18.99
CA LEU A 105 -22.42 4.92 18.18
C LEU A 105 -23.33 3.85 18.82
N GLY A 106 -22.90 3.23 19.92
CA GLY A 106 -23.67 2.21 20.63
C GLY A 106 -23.80 0.88 19.88
N VAL A 107 -22.83 0.52 19.06
CA VAL A 107 -22.83 -0.72 18.26
C VAL A 107 -21.69 -1.67 18.67
N PRO A 108 -21.80 -2.98 18.37
CA PRO A 108 -20.69 -3.90 18.58
C PRO A 108 -19.39 -3.43 17.89
N PRO A 109 -18.21 -3.69 18.46
CA PRO A 109 -16.91 -3.34 17.87
C PRO A 109 -16.57 -4.30 16.72
N GLU A 110 -17.39 -4.27 15.68
CA GLU A 110 -17.30 -5.09 14.48
C GLU A 110 -17.47 -4.19 13.26
N ARG A 111 -16.62 -4.38 12.23
CA ARG A 111 -16.67 -3.53 11.03
C ARG A 111 -18.01 -3.60 10.32
N ARG A 112 -18.64 -4.78 10.26
CA ARG A 112 -19.97 -4.97 9.68
C ARG A 112 -21.02 -4.16 10.43
N ALA A 113 -20.98 -4.15 11.77
CA ALA A 113 -21.93 -3.41 12.60
C ALA A 113 -21.77 -1.89 12.42
N LEU A 114 -20.53 -1.40 12.41
CA LEU A 114 -20.21 0.00 12.08
C LEU A 114 -20.69 0.40 10.69
N PHE A 115 -20.43 -0.44 9.68
CA PHE A 115 -20.84 -0.21 8.30
C PHE A 115 -22.37 -0.10 8.20
N VAL A 116 -23.11 -1.07 8.75
CA VAL A 116 -24.58 -1.07 8.71
C VAL A 116 -25.15 0.15 9.46
N HIS A 117 -24.60 0.49 10.62
CA HIS A 117 -25.02 1.67 11.36
C HIS A 117 -24.84 2.96 10.55
N CYS A 118 -23.72 3.11 9.84
CA CYS A 118 -23.45 4.28 9.00
C CYS A 118 -24.46 4.47 7.86
N LEU A 119 -25.19 3.41 7.45
CA LEU A 119 -26.22 3.46 6.42
C LEU A 119 -27.62 3.82 6.97
N THR A 120 -27.75 3.97 8.29
CA THR A 120 -28.97 4.47 8.93
C THR A 120 -29.02 5.99 8.92
N GLU A 121 -30.19 6.59 9.14
CA GLU A 121 -30.32 8.04 9.23
C GLU A 121 -29.40 8.69 10.30
N PRO A 122 -29.29 8.18 11.54
CA PRO A 122 -28.30 8.69 12.51
C PRO A 122 -26.86 8.55 12.03
N GLY A 123 -26.52 7.45 11.36
CA GLY A 123 -25.19 7.22 10.81
C GLY A 123 -24.83 8.18 9.67
N LEU A 124 -25.78 8.46 8.78
CA LEU A 124 -25.63 9.45 7.71
C LEU A 124 -25.49 10.86 8.28
N ALA A 125 -26.29 11.22 9.29
CA ALA A 125 -26.15 12.50 9.98
C ALA A 125 -24.77 12.64 10.64
N TRP A 126 -24.27 11.56 11.26
CA TRP A 126 -22.91 11.52 11.78
C TRP A 126 -21.88 11.77 10.67
N LEU A 127 -21.98 11.10 9.51
CA LEU A 127 -21.06 11.30 8.39
C LEU A 127 -21.12 12.72 7.79
N TRP A 128 -22.32 13.32 7.68
CA TRP A 128 -22.47 14.69 7.18
C TRP A 128 -21.80 15.72 8.07
N ASP A 129 -21.90 15.57 9.39
CA ASP A 129 -21.17 16.44 10.32
C ASP A 129 -19.64 16.38 10.13
N ARG A 130 -19.09 15.23 9.71
CA ARG A 130 -17.66 15.10 9.39
C ARG A 130 -17.34 15.79 8.07
N LEU A 131 -18.18 15.63 7.05
CA LEU A 131 -18.04 16.35 5.78
C LEU A 131 -18.08 17.86 5.98
N ASP A 132 -19.01 18.36 6.80
CA ASP A 132 -19.21 19.79 7.05
C ASP A 132 -18.10 20.38 7.93
N SER A 133 -17.68 19.66 8.97
CA SER A 133 -16.64 20.13 9.90
C SER A 133 -15.22 19.93 9.36
N GLY A 134 -15.01 18.98 8.45
CA GLY A 134 -13.69 18.58 7.98
C GLY A 134 -12.83 17.85 9.03
N HIS A 135 -13.39 17.46 10.19
CA HIS A 135 -12.66 16.82 11.29
C HIS A 135 -12.44 15.32 11.05
N TYR A 136 -11.81 15.00 9.92
CA TYR A 136 -11.48 13.64 9.56
C TYR A 136 -10.20 13.56 8.72
N GLU A 137 -9.60 12.38 8.73
CA GLU A 137 -8.42 12.03 7.95
C GLU A 137 -8.67 10.76 7.14
N ILE A 138 -8.14 10.75 5.92
CA ILE A 138 -8.20 9.60 4.99
C ILE A 138 -6.79 9.08 4.80
N GLY A 139 -6.47 7.94 5.41
CA GLY A 139 -5.17 7.29 5.26
C GLY A 139 -5.08 6.41 4.01
N VAL A 140 -6.21 5.78 3.65
CA VAL A 140 -6.38 5.02 2.41
C VAL A 140 -7.74 5.35 1.79
N PRO A 141 -7.89 5.27 0.45
CA PRO A 141 -9.13 5.63 -0.23
C PRO A 141 -10.39 4.96 0.33
N GLU A 142 -10.28 3.71 0.79
CA GLU A 142 -11.39 2.95 1.37
C GLU A 142 -12.00 3.65 2.60
N GLU A 143 -11.20 4.36 3.40
CA GLU A 143 -11.69 5.11 4.59
C GLU A 143 -12.57 6.30 4.20
N ALA A 144 -12.60 6.71 2.92
CA ALA A 144 -13.50 7.74 2.40
C ALA A 144 -14.79 7.18 1.79
N ALA A 145 -14.95 5.85 1.72
CA ALA A 145 -16.06 5.22 0.99
C ALA A 145 -17.42 5.59 1.60
N LEU A 146 -17.58 5.49 2.93
CA LEU A 146 -18.84 5.86 3.58
C LEU A 146 -19.11 7.37 3.56
N LEU A 147 -18.07 8.21 3.61
CA LEU A 147 -18.24 9.66 3.39
C LEU A 147 -18.76 9.96 1.98
N THR A 148 -18.29 9.19 0.99
CA THR A 148 -18.77 9.31 -0.40
C THR A 148 -20.23 8.88 -0.52
N VAL A 149 -20.61 7.76 0.11
CA VAL A 149 -22.02 7.33 0.20
C VAL A 149 -22.89 8.42 0.83
N ALA A 150 -22.48 8.98 1.98
CA ALA A 150 -23.22 10.04 2.63
C ALA A 150 -23.33 11.29 1.75
N TRP A 151 -22.26 11.67 1.05
CA TRP A 151 -22.28 12.79 0.10
C TRP A 151 -23.28 12.54 -1.03
N LEU A 152 -23.29 11.36 -1.64
CA LEU A 152 -24.22 10.98 -2.72
C LEU A 152 -25.67 11.06 -2.25
N VAL A 153 -25.98 10.50 -1.09
CA VAL A 153 -27.33 10.57 -0.49
C VAL A 153 -27.76 12.02 -0.27
N ARG A 154 -26.88 12.88 0.24
CA ARG A 154 -27.17 14.31 0.46
C ARG A 154 -27.47 15.07 -0.82
N HIS A 155 -26.89 14.65 -1.95
CA HIS A 155 -27.08 15.29 -3.26
C HIS A 155 -28.20 14.67 -4.09
N GLY A 156 -28.95 13.70 -3.53
CA GLY A 156 -30.04 13.03 -4.23
C GLY A 156 -29.59 11.97 -5.24
N GLU A 157 -28.30 11.62 -5.25
CA GLU A 157 -27.71 10.59 -6.12
C GLU A 157 -27.91 9.20 -5.50
N THR A 158 -29.16 8.84 -5.21
CA THR A 158 -29.50 7.64 -4.43
C THR A 158 -29.11 6.35 -5.14
N ASP A 159 -29.31 6.26 -6.46
CA ASP A 159 -28.95 5.07 -7.24
C ASP A 159 -27.43 4.83 -7.17
N ALA A 160 -26.62 5.88 -7.37
CA ALA A 160 -25.17 5.79 -7.27
C ALA A 160 -24.71 5.43 -5.84
N ALA A 161 -25.41 5.91 -4.81
CA ALA A 161 -25.13 5.54 -3.42
C ALA A 161 -25.42 4.06 -3.17
N LEU A 162 -26.54 3.54 -3.69
CA LEU A 162 -26.93 2.12 -3.56
C LEU A 162 -25.96 1.22 -4.32
N ASP A 163 -25.57 1.59 -5.54
CA ASP A 163 -24.57 0.86 -6.33
C ASP A 163 -23.23 0.77 -5.59
N LEU A 164 -22.78 1.89 -5.03
CA LEU A 164 -21.56 1.93 -4.21
C LEU A 164 -21.69 1.05 -2.97
N VAL A 165 -22.81 1.12 -2.24
CA VAL A 165 -23.03 0.25 -1.07
C VAL A 165 -23.01 -1.23 -1.45
N ALA A 166 -23.63 -1.60 -2.57
CA ALA A 166 -23.64 -2.98 -3.07
C ALA A 166 -22.22 -3.48 -3.43
N GLU A 167 -21.36 -2.60 -3.94
CA GLU A 167 -19.95 -2.93 -4.21
C GLU A 167 -19.12 -3.09 -2.93
N LEU A 168 -19.41 -2.30 -1.88
CA LEU A 168 -18.67 -2.31 -0.62
C LEU A 168 -19.11 -3.43 0.34
N GLU A 169 -20.40 -3.77 0.34
CA GLU A 169 -21.01 -4.70 1.30
C GLU A 169 -20.27 -6.04 1.44
N PRO A 170 -19.81 -6.71 0.36
CA PRO A 170 -19.08 -7.98 0.46
C PRO A 170 -17.77 -7.89 1.24
N PHE A 171 -17.28 -6.68 1.53
CA PHE A 171 -16.02 -6.41 2.22
C PHE A 171 -16.22 -5.69 3.56
N ALA A 172 -17.47 -5.44 3.98
CA ALA A 172 -17.81 -4.66 5.17
C ALA A 172 -17.35 -5.28 6.50
N ASP A 173 -17.09 -6.58 6.53
CA ASP A 173 -16.51 -7.29 7.68
C ASP A 173 -14.97 -7.21 7.71
N ARG A 174 -14.34 -6.97 6.56
CA ARG A 174 -12.89 -7.08 6.37
C ARG A 174 -12.18 -5.75 6.23
N LEU A 175 -12.79 -4.76 5.56
CA LEU A 175 -12.14 -3.50 5.21
C LEU A 175 -12.66 -2.33 6.07
N ARG A 176 -11.75 -1.42 6.40
CA ARG A 176 -12.05 -0.16 7.07
C ARG A 176 -12.68 0.80 6.06
N PHE A 177 -13.96 1.11 6.25
CA PHE A 177 -14.67 2.12 5.46
C PHE A 177 -14.98 3.42 6.23
N LEU A 178 -14.71 3.43 7.54
CA LEU A 178 -14.91 4.61 8.38
C LEU A 178 -13.72 5.56 8.28
N PRO A 179 -13.98 6.87 8.18
CA PRO A 179 -12.93 7.87 8.21
C PRO A 179 -12.27 7.92 9.61
N ARG A 180 -11.02 8.33 9.66
CA ARG A 180 -10.32 8.53 10.95
C ARG A 180 -10.72 9.87 11.54
N PRO A 181 -10.97 9.98 12.85
CA PRO A 181 -11.18 11.27 13.48
C PRO A 181 -9.88 12.10 13.43
N ALA A 182 -10.02 13.39 13.16
CA ALA A 182 -8.91 14.35 13.16
C ALA A 182 -9.13 15.43 14.22
N ALA A 183 -8.04 15.93 14.81
CA ALA A 183 -8.10 16.96 15.86
C ALA A 183 -8.51 18.35 15.33
N GLY A 184 -8.46 18.57 14.01
CA GLY A 184 -8.86 19.80 13.36
C GLY A 184 -9.15 19.57 11.87
N PRO A 185 -9.67 20.60 11.17
CA PRO A 185 -9.97 20.50 9.76
C PRO A 185 -8.70 20.30 8.93
N ALA A 186 -8.84 19.66 7.76
CA ALA A 186 -7.74 19.49 6.82
C ALA A 186 -7.11 20.86 6.45
N PRO A 187 -5.78 20.94 6.31
CA PRO A 187 -5.10 22.17 5.90
C PRO A 187 -5.54 22.61 4.50
N ASP A 188 -5.47 23.92 4.23
CA ASP A 188 -5.95 24.53 2.99
C ASP A 188 -5.40 23.83 1.74
N THR A 189 -6.31 23.21 0.98
CA THR A 189 -6.02 22.43 -0.22
C THR A 189 -5.32 23.25 -1.31
N THR A 190 -5.50 24.58 -1.33
CA THR A 190 -4.83 25.45 -2.29
C THR A 190 -3.33 25.61 -2.03
N ALA A 191 -2.87 25.32 -0.80
CA ALA A 191 -1.49 25.45 -0.39
C ALA A 191 -0.67 24.14 -0.48
N ALA A 192 -1.32 22.97 -0.54
CA ALA A 192 -0.66 21.68 -0.27
C ALA A 192 -0.75 20.61 -1.37
N VAL A 193 -1.61 20.77 -2.39
CA VAL A 193 -1.75 19.75 -3.46
C VAL A 193 -1.54 20.34 -4.86
N HIS A 194 -0.79 19.61 -5.69
CA HIS A 194 -0.60 19.94 -7.10
C HIS A 194 -1.29 18.90 -7.97
N ARG A 195 -2.26 19.33 -8.79
CA ARG A 195 -2.90 18.45 -9.78
C ARG A 195 -2.09 18.50 -11.08
N ARG A 196 -1.76 17.33 -11.63
CA ARG A 196 -1.19 17.18 -12.97
C ARG A 196 -1.93 16.10 -13.73
N THR A 197 -2.12 16.30 -15.03
CA THR A 197 -2.67 15.24 -15.88
C THR A 197 -1.63 14.14 -16.11
N VAL A 198 -2.08 12.95 -16.52
CA VAL A 198 -1.17 11.87 -16.93
C VAL A 198 -0.25 12.33 -18.08
N SER A 199 -0.79 13.13 -19.01
CA SER A 199 -0.01 13.71 -20.11
C SER A 199 1.11 14.61 -19.59
N ASP A 200 0.82 15.47 -18.61
CA ASP A 200 1.83 16.36 -17.99
C ASP A 200 2.95 15.55 -17.32
N ALA A 201 2.59 14.49 -16.59
CA ALA A 201 3.55 13.60 -15.95
C ALA A 201 4.43 12.87 -16.97
N VAL A 202 3.84 12.33 -18.04
CA VAL A 202 4.57 11.69 -19.14
C VAL A 202 5.51 12.68 -19.82
N GLY A 203 5.04 13.89 -20.12
CA GLY A 203 5.86 14.94 -20.71
C GLY A 203 7.04 15.33 -19.81
N ALA A 204 6.81 15.45 -18.50
CA ALA A 204 7.86 15.74 -17.53
C ALA A 204 8.91 14.62 -17.45
N LEU A 205 8.47 13.36 -17.44
CA LEU A 205 9.37 12.20 -17.42
C LEU A 205 10.19 12.10 -18.70
N LYS A 206 9.59 12.31 -19.88
CA LYS A 206 10.30 12.31 -21.17
C LYS A 206 11.39 13.39 -21.26
N ARG A 207 11.19 14.53 -20.60
CA ARG A 207 12.19 15.63 -20.57
C ARG A 207 13.33 15.38 -19.59
N ARG A 208 13.19 14.42 -18.68
CA ARG A 208 14.21 14.16 -17.65
C ARG A 208 15.42 13.49 -18.29
N ARG A 209 16.56 14.17 -18.28
CA ARG A 209 17.83 13.61 -18.77
C ARG A 209 18.43 12.66 -17.72
N PRO A 210 19.15 11.60 -18.16
CA PRO A 210 19.91 10.75 -17.25
C PRO A 210 20.90 11.57 -16.43
N HIS A 211 21.12 11.18 -15.17
CA HIS A 211 22.08 11.86 -14.32
C HIS A 211 23.50 11.46 -14.73
N PRO A 212 24.39 12.39 -15.14
CA PRO A 212 25.70 12.04 -15.70
C PRO A 212 26.54 11.14 -14.80
N ALA A 213 26.53 11.39 -13.49
CA ALA A 213 27.26 10.54 -12.54
C ALA A 213 26.73 9.10 -12.45
N VAL A 214 25.41 8.90 -12.66
CA VAL A 214 24.80 7.56 -12.66
C VAL A 214 25.17 6.82 -13.94
N GLU A 215 25.18 7.52 -15.08
CA GLU A 215 25.61 6.92 -16.35
C GLU A 215 27.10 6.56 -16.34
N ALA A 216 27.96 7.42 -15.81
CA ALA A 216 29.38 7.12 -15.65
C ALA A 216 29.62 5.89 -14.75
N GLN A 217 28.88 5.77 -13.64
CA GLN A 217 28.92 4.57 -12.80
C GLN A 217 28.40 3.33 -13.53
N ARG A 218 27.31 3.45 -14.29
CA ARG A 218 26.75 2.34 -15.06
C ARG A 218 27.74 1.86 -16.13
N GLU A 219 28.39 2.77 -16.84
CA GLU A 219 29.42 2.46 -17.83
C GLU A 219 30.62 1.76 -17.17
N ALA A 220 31.09 2.28 -16.04
CA ALA A 220 32.17 1.65 -15.28
C ALA A 220 31.84 0.20 -14.89
N LEU A 221 30.64 -0.05 -14.36
CA LEU A 221 30.24 -1.38 -13.89
C LEU A 221 29.87 -2.35 -15.02
N ALA A 222 29.26 -1.87 -16.11
CA ALA A 222 28.72 -2.72 -17.16
C ALA A 222 29.68 -2.94 -18.33
N VAL A 223 30.63 -2.03 -18.54
CA VAL A 223 31.57 -2.07 -19.69
C VAL A 223 32.99 -2.23 -19.18
N TRP A 224 33.47 -1.30 -18.36
CA TRP A 224 34.89 -1.26 -18.00
C TRP A 224 35.29 -2.37 -17.04
N GLN A 225 34.45 -2.72 -16.07
CA GLN A 225 34.75 -3.77 -15.10
C GLN A 225 34.83 -5.17 -15.76
N PRO A 226 33.85 -5.61 -16.56
CA PRO A 226 33.94 -6.90 -17.26
C PRO A 226 35.11 -6.95 -18.26
N PHE A 227 35.37 -5.84 -18.96
CA PHE A 227 36.49 -5.77 -19.91
C PHE A 227 37.85 -5.82 -19.21
N GLY A 228 37.97 -5.19 -18.05
CA GLY A 228 39.15 -5.31 -17.19
C GLY A 228 39.35 -6.74 -16.70
N ASP A 229 38.27 -7.41 -16.30
CA ASP A 229 38.31 -8.82 -15.86
C ASP A 229 38.72 -9.78 -16.99
N GLU A 230 38.40 -9.50 -18.26
CA GLU A 230 38.83 -10.31 -19.41
C GLU A 230 40.29 -10.08 -19.82
N LEU A 231 40.80 -8.85 -19.67
CA LEU A 231 42.15 -8.47 -20.14
C LEU A 231 43.26 -8.65 -19.10
N LEU A 232 42.93 -8.75 -17.82
CA LEU A 232 43.90 -8.84 -16.72
C LEU A 232 44.04 -10.27 -16.16
N VAL A 233 43.57 -11.29 -16.89
CA VAL A 233 43.84 -12.72 -16.63
C VAL A 233 45.21 -13.12 -17.15
#